data_AF-A0A3A6CQA7-F1
#
_entry.id   AF-A0A3A6CQA7-F1
#
_cell.length_a   1.000
_cell.length_b   1.000
_cell.length_c   1.000
_cell.angle_alpha   90.00
_cell.angle_beta   90.00
_cell.angle_gamma   90.00
#
_symmetry.space_group_name_H-M   'P 1'
#
loop_
_entity.id
_entity.type
_entity.pdbx_description
1 polymer ?
#
loop_
_entity_poly.entity_id
_entity_poly.type
_entity_poly.pdbx_seq_one_letter_code
_entity_poly.pdbx_strand_id
1 'polypeptide(L)' 'MRRKKEVNKVNVRKLRAKMIENNFSVEALSNIIGVSKSTFYRKLTEKGENFTIGEANAIARALNFTARDFSAIFFA' A
#
# COMPACT_ATOMS: atom_id res chain seq x y z
N MET A 1 -23.84 -6.35 0.11
CA MET A 1 -22.60 -5.60 0.42
C MET A 1 -21.41 -6.54 0.23
N ARG A 2 -20.63 -6.42 -0.86
CA ARG A 2 -19.45 -7.27 -1.08
C ARG A 2 -18.40 -6.91 -0.03
N ARG A 3 -18.04 -7.84 0.86
CA ARG A 3 -16.89 -7.67 1.76
C ARG A 3 -15.65 -7.46 0.88
N LYS A 4 -15.12 -6.23 0.82
CA LYS A 4 -13.82 -5.98 0.20
C LYS A 4 -12.80 -6.79 1.02
N LYS A 5 -12.05 -7.67 0.38
CA LYS A 5 -10.96 -8.37 1.05
C LYS A 5 -9.86 -7.35 1.36
N GLU A 6 -9.46 -7.28 2.62
CA GLU A 6 -8.45 -6.37 3.14
C GLU A 6 -7.16 -7.13 3.44
N VAL A 7 -6.03 -6.41 3.45
CA VAL A 7 -4.76 -6.95 3.94
C VAL A 7 -4.58 -6.59 5.41
N ASN A 8 -4.16 -7.57 6.22
CA ASN A 8 -4.30 -7.53 7.68
C ASN A 8 -3.31 -6.58 8.37
N LYS A 9 -2.11 -6.39 7.79
CA LYS A 9 -1.03 -5.58 8.38
C LYS A 9 0.00 -5.19 7.33
N VAL A 10 0.45 -3.93 7.37
CA VAL A 10 1.43 -3.39 6.42
C VAL A 10 2.76 -3.08 7.09
N ASN A 11 3.85 -3.57 6.51
CA ASN A 11 5.20 -3.13 6.85
C ASN A 11 5.51 -1.79 6.17
N VAL A 12 5.13 -0.71 6.87
CA VAL A 12 5.26 0.68 6.39
C VAL A 12 6.70 1.04 6.07
N ARG A 13 7.66 0.52 6.83
CA ARG A 13 9.10 0.78 6.60
C ARG A 13 9.54 0.23 5.24
N LYS A 14 9.19 -1.02 4.94
CA LYS A 14 9.50 -1.65 3.65
C LYS A 14 8.76 -1.00 2.50
N LEU A 15 7.49 -0.63 2.69
CA LEU A 15 6.73 0.11 1.67
C LEU A 15 7.40 1.44 1.33
N ARG A 16 7.80 2.23 2.34
CA ARG A 16 8.50 3.51 2.11
C ARG A 16 9.85 3.33 1.43
N ALA A 17 10.61 2.29 1.78
CA ALA A 17 11.86 1.99 1.08
C ALA A 17 11.62 1.74 -0.42
N LYS A 18 10.61 0.92 -0.76
CA LYS A 18 10.24 0.66 -2.16
C LYS A 18 9.75 1.90 -2.91
N MET A 19 9.06 2.81 -2.22
CA MET A 19 8.66 4.10 -2.80
C MET A 19 9.89 4.93 -3.20
N ILE A 20 10.89 5.01 -2.33
CA ILE A 20 12.13 5.73 -2.60
C ILE A 20 12.90 5.07 -3.75
N GLU A 21 13.05 3.74 -3.73
CA GLU A 21 13.73 2.97 -4.80
C GLU A 21 13.11 3.18 -6.19
N ASN A 22 11.79 3.36 -6.26
CA ASN A 22 11.07 3.60 -7.52
C ASN A 22 10.76 5.08 -7.79
N ASN A 23 11.29 5.99 -6.96
CA ASN A 23 11.08 7.44 -7.10
C ASN A 23 9.60 7.88 -7.06
N PHE A 24 8.78 7.22 -6.24
CA PHE A 24 7.36 7.51 -6.03
C PHE A 24 7.10 8.39 -4.81
N SER A 25 6.28 9.41 -4.99
CA SER A 25 5.73 10.20 -3.88
C SER A 25 4.47 9.56 -3.30
N VAL A 26 4.11 9.95 -2.07
CA VAL A 26 2.81 9.58 -1.47
C VAL A 26 1.65 10.07 -2.33
N GLU A 27 1.78 11.24 -2.94
CA GLU A 27 0.78 11.80 -3.85
C GLU A 27 0.52 10.90 -5.05
N ALA A 28 1.59 10.47 -5.72
CA ALA A 28 1.49 9.61 -6.89
C ALA A 28 0.78 8.29 -6.55
N LEU A 29 1.15 7.64 -5.45
CA LEU A 29 0.48 6.39 -5.04
C LEU A 29 -0.96 6.60 -4.58
N SER A 30 -1.24 7.71 -3.88
CA SER A 30 -2.61 8.05 -3.45
C SER A 30 -3.53 8.19 -4.67
N ASN A 31 -3.05 8.89 -5.72
CA ASN A 31 -3.76 9.04 -6.98
C ASN A 31 -3.96 7.69 -7.69
N ILE A 32 -2.93 6.84 -7.73
CA ILE A 32 -3.00 5.51 -8.35
C ILE A 32 -4.06 4.63 -7.71
N ILE A 33 -4.20 4.67 -6.39
CA ILE A 33 -5.19 3.86 -5.68
C ILE A 33 -6.53 4.57 -5.47
N GLY A 34 -6.67 5.81 -5.95
CA GLY A 34 -7.92 6.57 -5.90
C GLY A 34 -8.34 7.04 -4.51
N VAL A 35 -7.38 7.38 -3.63
CA VAL A 35 -7.65 7.89 -2.27
C VAL A 35 -6.99 9.24 -2.03
N SER A 36 -7.48 9.98 -1.04
CA SER A 36 -6.81 11.21 -0.59
C SER A 36 -5.45 10.92 0.07
N LYS A 37 -4.51 11.87 0.03
CA LYS A 37 -3.24 11.78 0.77
C LYS A 37 -3.48 11.48 2.26
N SER A 38 -4.48 12.12 2.87
CA SER A 38 -4.84 11.93 4.28
C SER A 38 -5.30 10.50 4.56
N THR A 39 -6.12 9.93 3.67
CA THR A 39 -6.54 8.52 3.72
C THR A 39 -5.36 7.59 3.56
N PHE A 40 -4.45 7.86 2.63
CA PHE A 40 -3.22 7.08 2.44
C PHE A 40 -2.36 7.07 3.70
N TYR A 41 -2.11 8.24 4.31
CA TYR A 41 -1.36 8.33 5.57
C TYR A 41 -2.04 7.58 6.72
N ARG A 42 -3.37 7.64 6.82
CA ARG A 42 -4.14 6.82 7.76
C ARG A 42 -3.93 5.32 7.54
N LYS A 43 -3.88 4.86 6.28
CA LYS A 43 -3.60 3.45 5.94
C LYS A 43 -2.15 3.03 6.25
N LEU A 44 -1.26 3.99 6.48
CA LEU A 44 0.11 3.74 6.93
C LEU A 44 0.26 3.70 8.47
N THR A 45 -0.80 3.86 9.26
CA THR A 45 -0.71 3.77 10.73
C THR A 45 -1.27 2.45 11.24
N GLU A 46 -0.67 1.90 12.30
CA GLU A 46 -1.02 0.58 12.87
C GLU A 46 -2.44 0.49 13.47
N LYS A 47 -3.12 1.63 13.66
CA LYS A 47 -4.49 1.72 14.17
C LYS A 47 -5.49 2.22 13.12
N GLY A 48 -5.06 2.34 11.87
CA GLY A 48 -5.83 2.95 10.78
C GLY A 48 -6.61 1.96 9.92
N GLU A 49 -7.08 2.45 8.77
CA GLU A 49 -7.75 1.64 7.75
C GLU A 49 -6.77 0.70 7.04
N ASN A 50 -7.20 -0.50 6.70
CA ASN A 50 -6.38 -1.40 5.90
C ASN A 50 -6.34 -0.98 4.44
N PHE A 51 -5.27 -1.34 3.74
CA PHE A 51 -5.34 -1.40 2.28
C PHE A 51 -6.30 -2.52 1.87
N THR A 52 -7.09 -2.29 0.83
CA THR A 52 -7.80 -3.39 0.18
C THR A 52 -6.81 -4.20 -0.66
N ILE A 53 -7.13 -5.46 -0.97
CA ILE A 53 -6.30 -6.26 -1.90
C ILE A 53 -6.13 -5.55 -3.25
N GLY A 54 -7.16 -4.83 -3.73
CA GLY A 54 -7.08 -4.06 -4.96
C GLY A 54 -6.08 -2.91 -4.89
N GLU A 55 -6.09 -2.17 -3.78
CA GLU A 55 -5.14 -1.08 -3.55
C GLU A 55 -3.71 -1.62 -3.39
N ALA A 56 -3.52 -2.71 -2.63
CA ALA A 56 -2.23 -3.36 -2.47
C ALA A 56 -1.66 -3.84 -3.82
N ASN A 57 -2.48 -4.48 -4.66
CA ASN A 57 -2.08 -4.91 -6.01
C ASN A 57 -1.75 -3.73 -6.93
N ALA A 58 -2.47 -2.62 -6.82
CA ALA A 58 -2.17 -1.42 -7.61
C ALA A 58 -0.81 -0.82 -7.21
N ILE A 59 -0.53 -0.72 -5.91
CA ILE A 59 0.78 -0.28 -5.39
C ILE A 59 1.90 -1.23 -5.85
N ALA A 60 1.67 -2.53 -5.75
CA ALA A 60 2.65 -3.54 -6.15
C ALA A 60 3.05 -3.42 -7.62
N ARG A 61 2.09 -3.17 -8.51
CA ARG A 61 2.35 -2.93 -9.93
C ARG A 61 3.09 -1.62 -10.17
N ALA A 62 2.71 -0.55 -9.46
CA ALA A 62 3.35 0.77 -9.60
C ALA A 62 4.82 0.76 -9.14
N LEU A 63 5.14 0.00 -8.09
CA LEU A 63 6.47 -0.06 -7.50
C LEU A 63 7.28 -1.31 -7.91
N ASN A 64 6.85 -2.03 -8.95
CA ASN A 64 7.51 -3.23 -9.47
C ASN A 64 7.84 -4.29 -8.40
N PHE A 65 6.88 -4.60 -7.53
CA PHE A 65 7.08 -5.58 -6.46
C PHE A 65 7.27 -7.00 -7.02
N THR A 66 8.20 -7.74 -6.42
CA THR A 66 8.20 -9.19 -6.51
C THR A 66 7.12 -9.79 -5.60
N ALA A 67 6.77 -11.07 -5.79
CA ALA A 67 5.89 -11.78 -4.87
C ALA A 67 6.45 -11.78 -3.42
N ARG A 68 7.78 -11.79 -3.26
CA ARG A 68 8.44 -11.70 -1.96
C ARG A 68 8.24 -10.33 -1.33
N ASP A 69 8.39 -9.25 -2.10
CA ASP A 69 8.15 -7.88 -1.62
C ASP A 69 6.69 -7.72 -1.19
N PHE A 70 5.75 -8.21 -2.01
CA PHE A 70 4.32 -8.14 -1.73
C PHE A 70 3.99 -8.78 -0.38
N SER A 71 4.41 -10.03 -0.17
CA SER A 71 4.16 -10.72 1.10
C SER A 71 4.87 -10.06 2.28
N ALA A 72 6.12 -9.63 2.09
CA ALA A 72 6.88 -8.95 3.13
C ALA A 72 6.32 -7.58 3.53
N ILE A 73 5.51 -6.96 2.66
CA ILE A 73 4.92 -5.64 2.88
C ILE A 73 3.46 -5.75 3.34
N PHE A 74 2.62 -6.56 2.72
CA PHE A 74 1.17 -6.57 2.96
C PHE A 74 0.65 -7.76 3.78
N PHE A 75 1.49 -8.73 4.12
CA PHE A 75 1.13 -9.88 4.96
C PHE A 75 2.10 -10.09 6.14
N ALA A 76 2.73 -9.00 6.61
CA ALA A 76 3.72 -9.01 7.68
C ALA A 76 3.12 -9.09 9.09
#